data_AF-A0A0F9DUP1-F1
#
_entry.id   AF-A0A0F9DUP1-F1
#
_cell.length_a   1.000
_cell.length_b   1.000
_cell.length_c   1.000
_cell.angle_alpha   90.00
_cell.angle_beta   90.00
_cell.angle_gamma   90.00
#
_symmetry.space_group_name_H-M   'P 1'
#
loop_
_entity.id
_entity.type
_entity.pdbx_description
1 polymer ?
#
loop_
_entity_poly.entity_id
_entity_poly.type
_entity_poly.pdbx_seq_one_letter_code
_entity_poly.pdbx_strand_id
1 'polypeptide(L)' 'MSNKLFYPHFEENFVQISKHISLKLEDGRTKIYINNKLFRQCKALIVNIPLARLEKYDDLTSIDDLEQET' A
#
# COMPACT_ATOMS: atom_id res chain seq x y z
N MET A 1 -11.65 18.14 -22.81
CA MET A 1 -11.56 16.85 -23.52
C MET A 1 -10.39 16.08 -22.95
N SER A 2 -10.64 15.16 -22.02
CA SER A 2 -9.59 14.38 -21.37
C SER A 2 -9.30 13.14 -22.22
N ASN A 3 -8.08 13.06 -22.75
CA ASN A 3 -7.58 11.90 -23.50
C ASN A 3 -7.57 10.66 -22.58
N LYS A 4 -8.63 9.86 -22.64
CA LYS A 4 -8.59 8.48 -22.17
C LYS A 4 -7.78 7.70 -23.20
N LEU A 5 -6.54 7.36 -22.84
CA LEU A 5 -5.79 6.33 -23.56
C LEU A 5 -6.58 5.02 -23.45
N PHE A 6 -7.26 4.68 -24.53
CA PHE A 6 -8.07 3.48 -24.64
C PHE A 6 -7.13 2.31 -24.96
N TYR A 7 -6.84 1.47 -23.97
CA TYR A 7 -6.06 0.25 -24.15
C TYR A 7 -7.01 -0.90 -24.54
N PRO A 8 -6.94 -1.42 -25.78
CA PRO A 8 -7.97 -2.28 -26.37
C PRO A 8 -7.92 -3.75 -25.91
N HIS A 9 -7.30 -4.04 -24.76
CA HIS A 9 -7.13 -5.40 -24.25
C HIS A 9 -7.19 -5.46 -22.72
N PHE A 10 -8.20 -4.80 -22.16
CA PHE A 10 -8.55 -4.95 -20.76
C PHE A 10 -9.39 -6.22 -20.63
N GLU A 11 -8.77 -7.36 -20.31
CA GLU A 11 -9.55 -8.41 -19.64
C GLU A 11 -10.10 -7.76 -18.38
N GLU A 12 -11.42 -7.79 -18.17
CA GLU A 12 -12.15 -6.87 -17.27
C GLU A 12 -11.60 -6.81 -15.83
N ASN A 13 -10.74 -7.77 -15.44
CA ASN A 13 -10.14 -7.87 -14.13
C ASN A 13 -8.60 -8.04 -14.13
N PHE A 14 -7.87 -7.87 -15.24
CA PHE A 14 -6.41 -8.05 -15.29
C PHE A 14 -5.68 -7.04 -16.18
N VAL A 15 -4.56 -6.50 -15.68
CA VAL A 15 -3.67 -5.61 -16.43
C VAL A 15 -2.21 -6.01 -16.21
N GLN A 16 -1.48 -6.27 -17.29
CA GLN A 16 -0.02 -6.42 -17.24
C GLN A 16 0.63 -5.04 -17.35
N ILE A 17 1.42 -4.64 -16.35
CA ILE A 17 2.13 -3.35 -16.32
C ILE A 17 3.55 -3.51 -16.87
N SER A 18 4.23 -4.59 -16.50
CA SER A 18 5.58 -4.94 -16.97
C SER A 18 5.75 -6.44 -16.98
N LYS A 19 6.88 -6.99 -17.46
CA LYS A 19 7.16 -8.44 -17.43
C LYS A 19 6.95 -9.09 -16.04
N HIS A 20 7.12 -8.31 -14.98
CA HIS A 20 7.08 -8.80 -13.60
C HIS A 20 5.88 -8.28 -12.81
N ILE A 21 5.23 -7.21 -13.24
CA ILE A 21 4.17 -6.54 -12.47
C ILE A 21 2.84 -6.68 -13.21
N SER A 22 1.82 -7.18 -12.49
CA SER A 22 0.44 -7.20 -12.95
C SER A 22 -0.52 -6.70 -11.87
N LEU A 23 -1.68 -6.21 -12.30
CA LEU A 23 -2.79 -5.79 -11.46
C LEU A 23 -3.98 -6.72 -11.71
N LYS A 24 -4.67 -7.13 -10.65
CA LYS A 24 -5.94 -7.87 -10.75
C LYS A 24 -7.02 -7.18 -9.94
N LEU A 25 -8.22 -7.06 -10.50
CA LEU A 25 -9.41 -6.67 -9.75
C LEU A 25 -10.02 -7.93 -9.14
N GLU A 26 -9.90 -8.08 -7.83
CA GLU A 26 -10.43 -9.21 -7.07
C GLU A 26 -11.13 -8.65 -5.83
N ASP A 27 -12.33 -9.13 -5.53
CA ASP A 27 -13.12 -8.69 -4.35
C ASP A 27 -13.37 -7.16 -4.34
N GLY A 28 -13.52 -6.55 -5.51
CA GLY A 28 -13.70 -5.10 -5.66
C GLY A 28 -12.44 -4.28 -5.33
N ARG A 29 -11.27 -4.91 -5.19
CA ARG A 29 -9.99 -4.24 -4.90
C ARG A 29 -8.94 -4.59 -5.94
N THR A 30 -8.17 -3.60 -6.35
CA THR A 30 -7.00 -3.82 -7.21
C THR A 30 -5.86 -4.39 -6.37
N LYS A 31 -5.48 -5.63 -6.65
CA LYS A 31 -4.35 -6.32 -6.06
C LYS A 31 -3.14 -6.24 -6.99
N ILE A 32 -1.98 -5.91 -6.44
CA ILE A 32 -0.72 -5.87 -7.18
C ILE A 32 -0.06 -7.23 -7.06
N TYR A 33 0.47 -7.74 -8.16
CA TYR A 33 1.20 -9.00 -8.23
C TYR A 33 2.60 -8.77 -8.79
N ILE A 34 3.62 -9.29 -8.11
CA ILE A 34 5.02 -9.31 -8.56
C ILE A 34 5.41 -10.75 -8.83
N ASN A 35 5.86 -11.06 -10.05
CA ASN A 35 6.19 -12.43 -10.47
C ASN A 35 5.05 -13.42 -10.17
N ASN A 36 3.82 -13.01 -10.49
CA ASN A 36 2.58 -13.76 -10.25
C ASN A 36 2.29 -14.05 -8.76
N LYS A 37 2.98 -13.40 -7.82
CA LYS A 37 2.72 -13.49 -6.39
C LYS A 37 2.05 -12.22 -5.90
N LEU A 38 1.00 -12.35 -5.09
CA LEU A 38 0.32 -11.21 -4.47
C LEU A 38 1.34 -10.41 -3.66
N PHE A 39 1.52 -9.15 -4.04
CA PHE A 39 2.41 -8.23 -3.34
C PHE A 39 1.72 -7.74 -2.07
N ARG A 40 2.03 -8.39 -0.95
CA ARG A 40 1.61 -7.95 0.38
C ARG A 40 2.66 -7.00 0.91
N GLN A 41 2.34 -5.71 0.99
CA GLN A 41 3.18 -4.75 1.69
C GLN A 41 3.00 -4.94 3.20
N CYS A 42 4.06 -5.31 3.90
CA CYS A 42 4.14 -5.17 5.35
C CYS A 42 4.90 -3.87 5.61
N LYS A 43 4.24 -2.86 6.17
CA LYS A 43 4.92 -1.67 6.71
C LYS A 43 5.48 -2.03 8.09
N ALA A 44 6.75 -1.73 8.32
CA ALA A 44 7.34 -1.79 9.65
C ALA A 44 7.58 -0.36 10.12
N LEU A 45 7.02 0.00 11.27
CA LEU A 45 7.33 1.25 11.94
C LEU A 45 8.41 0.97 12.99
N ILE A 46 9.58 1.60 12.85
CA ILE A 46 10.65 1.55 13.84
C ILE A 46 10.68 2.90 14.53
N VAL A 47 10.27 2.94 15.80
CA VAL A 47 10.28 4.16 16.61
C VAL A 47 11.38 4.07 17.66
N ASN A 48 12.18 5.12 17.76
CA ASN A 48 13.19 5.25 18.81
C ASN A 48 12.62 6.08 19.96
N ILE A 49 12.02 5.42 20.95
CA ILE A 49 11.39 6.08 22.11
C ILE A 49 12.41 6.21 23.25
N PRO A 50 12.87 7.42 23.60
CA PRO A 50 13.77 7.62 24.73
C PRO A 50 13.03 7.42 26.05
N LEU A 51 13.63 6.68 27.00
CA LEU A 51 13.03 6.40 28.32
C LEU A 51 12.58 7.67 29.06
N ALA A 52 13.32 8.77 28.90
CA ALA A 52 13.02 10.06 29.52
C ALA A 52 11.75 10.76 28.97
N ARG A 53 11.13 10.21 27.91
CA ARG A 53 9.93 10.77 27.27
C ARG A 53 8.76 9.79 27.22
N LEU A 54 8.84 8.67 27.93
CA LEU A 54 7.78 7.64 27.92
C LEU A 54 6.40 8.21 28.26
N GLU A 55 6.31 9.12 29.23
CA GLU A 55 5.05 9.77 29.63
C GLU A 55 4.36 10.52 28.47
N LYS A 56 5.11 10.97 27.44
CA LYS A 56 4.53 11.64 26.26
C LYS A 56 3.88 10.67 25.27
N TYR A 57 4.15 9.38 25.43
CA TYR A 57 3.68 8.31 24.55
C TYR A 57 2.62 7.43 25.20
N ASP A 58 2.28 7.67 26.49
CA ASP A 58 1.26 6.91 27.22
C ASP A 58 -0.16 7.11 26.64
N ASP A 59 -0.40 8.22 25.95
CA ASP A 59 -1.67 8.54 25.29
C ASP A 59 -1.80 7.93 23.88
N LEU A 60 -0.73 7.29 23.36
CA LEU A 60 -0.78 6.66 22.04
C LEU A 60 -1.55 5.34 22.12
N THR A 61 -2.59 5.24 21.29
CA THR A 61 -3.48 4.06 21.26
C THR A 61 -3.32 3.25 19.98
N SER A 62 -2.75 3.83 18.93
CA SER A 62 -2.52 3.20 17.64
C SER A 62 -1.14 3.55 17.08
N ILE A 63 -0.65 2.69 16.18
CA ILE A 63 0.53 2.97 15.35
C ILE A 63 0.28 4.19 14.45
N ASP A 64 -0.97 4.44 14.06
CA ASP A 64 -1.35 5.59 13.22
C ASP A 64 -1.14 6.93 13.95
N ASP A 65 -1.21 6.93 15.29
CA ASP A 65 -1.00 8.14 16.11
C ASP A 65 0.46 8.63 16.01
N LEU A 66 1.40 7.75 15.68
CA LEU A 66 2.82 8.04 15.50
C LEU A 66 3.14 8.64 14.12
N GLU A 67 2.27 8.49 13.12
CA GLU A 67 2.48 9.06 11.78
C GLU A 67 2.20 10.58 11.73
N GLN A 68 1.68 11.19 12.81
CA GLN A 68 1.28 12.60 12.88
C GLN A 68 2.30 13.54 13.57
N GLU A 69 3.40 13.03 14.13
CA GLU A 69 4.47 13.86 14.69
C GLU A 69 5.57 14.14 13.63
N THR A 70 5.34 15.09 12.73
CA THR A 70 6.37 15.73 11.90
C THR A 70 6.27 17.24 11.91
#